data_AF-A0A059WPH2-F1
#
_entry.id   AF-A0A059WPH2-F1
#
_cell.length_a   1.000
_cell.length_b   1.000
_cell.length_c   1.000
_cell.angle_alpha   90.00
_cell.angle_beta   90.00
_cell.angle_gamma   90.00
#
_symmetry.space_group_name_H-M   'P 1'
#
loop_
_entity.id
_entity.type
_entity.pdbx_description
1 polymer ?
#
loop_
_entity_poly.entity_id
_entity_poly.type
_entity_poly.pdbx_seq_one_letter_code
_entity_poly.pdbx_strand_id
1 'polypeptide(L)'
;GRIDPLGALQNLSTGSNVRPPTDVHSQVELLRGLSGGEAFGKATINLVGATQEFIFEAYRLNVRATYKLIVDGNLVASNASASFGSLKFAFSNAQGSLAGPLNPVTRIRRVELRDSLDRLALQGEFDIDTTSPFPRAFEKEARLASTGAFEQAGGRATIRVESIREDFRRESLLVSAEGLISDISYRVVVDGVVVETVMARFGFVRAHFTSDDSSGQLLPLLLRPVVNIKRIEVQDARSGQAVLVGNFPLNPM
;
A
#
# COMPACT_ATOMS: atom_id res chain seq x y z
N GLY A 1 43.65 -26.63 -0.85
CA GLY A 1 43.31 -25.21 -0.98
C GLY A 1 42.34 -24.85 0.11
N ARG A 2 42.73 -23.98 1.04
CA ARG A 2 41.82 -23.47 2.07
C ARG A 2 41.10 -22.28 1.46
N ILE A 3 39.78 -22.36 1.36
CA ILE A 3 38.93 -21.22 1.02
C ILE A 3 38.96 -20.32 2.25
N ASP A 4 39.36 -19.06 2.06
CA ASP A 4 39.23 -18.02 3.09
C ASP A 4 37.81 -17.43 2.99
N PRO A 5 36.89 -17.81 3.90
CA PRO A 5 35.50 -17.39 3.82
C PRO A 5 35.34 -15.89 4.11
N LEU A 6 36.29 -15.25 4.82
CA LEU A 6 36.26 -13.82 5.10
C LEU A 6 36.67 -12.98 3.89
N GLY A 7 37.68 -13.43 3.14
CA GLY A 7 38.05 -12.83 1.86
C GLY A 7 36.95 -12.97 0.78
N ALA A 8 36.23 -14.09 0.77
CA ALA A 8 35.10 -14.30 -0.13
C ALA A 8 33.89 -13.40 0.20
N LEU A 9 33.66 -13.09 1.48
CA LEU A 9 32.60 -12.16 1.92
C LEU A 9 32.97 -10.69 1.65
N GLN A 10 34.25 -10.31 1.74
CA GLN A 10 34.71 -8.95 1.45
C GLN A 10 34.64 -8.58 -0.05
N ASN A 11 34.76 -9.57 -0.94
CA ASN A 11 34.57 -9.37 -2.38
C ASN A 11 33.10 -9.15 -2.79
N LEU A 12 32.12 -9.48 -1.94
CA LEU A 12 30.72 -9.10 -2.15
C LEU A 12 30.45 -7.62 -1.77
N SER A 13 31.35 -6.99 -0.99
CA SER A 13 31.13 -5.65 -0.42
C SER A 13 31.82 -4.52 -1.17
N THR A 14 32.62 -4.80 -2.20
CA THR A 14 33.49 -3.80 -2.86
C THR A 14 33.20 -3.56 -4.34
N GLY A 15 32.05 -4.05 -4.85
CA GLY A 15 31.47 -3.57 -6.09
C GLY A 15 30.86 -2.18 -5.88
N SER A 16 31.62 -1.13 -6.11
CA SER A 16 31.13 0.26 -6.13
C SER A 16 29.96 0.38 -7.13
N ASN A 17 28.78 0.75 -6.60
CA ASN A 17 27.54 1.09 -7.33
C ASN A 17 26.62 -0.04 -7.85
N VAL A 18 26.35 -1.07 -7.05
CA VAL A 18 25.02 -1.73 -7.13
C VAL A 18 24.36 -1.62 -5.77
N ARG A 19 23.78 -0.46 -5.47
CA ARG A 19 22.68 -0.41 -4.50
C ARG A 19 21.65 -1.39 -5.07
N PRO A 20 21.25 -2.47 -4.36
CA PRO A 20 20.11 -3.27 -4.82
C PRO A 20 18.98 -2.27 -5.09
N PRO A 21 18.27 -2.37 -6.23
CA PRO A 21 17.18 -1.46 -6.51
C PRO A 21 16.30 -1.45 -5.28
N THR A 22 16.04 -0.26 -4.76
CA THR A 22 15.17 -0.13 -3.61
C THR A 22 13.86 -0.82 -3.95
N ASP A 23 13.40 -1.73 -3.09
CA ASP A 23 12.14 -2.41 -3.34
C ASP A 23 11.06 -1.34 -3.53
N VAL A 24 10.27 -1.44 -4.60
CA VAL A 24 9.18 -0.51 -4.92
C VAL A 24 7.88 -1.29 -4.91
N HIS A 25 6.87 -0.72 -4.27
CA HIS A 25 5.49 -1.18 -4.41
C HIS A 25 4.60 0.03 -4.69
N SER A 26 3.84 -0.04 -5.77
CA SER A 26 2.85 0.98 -6.10
C SER A 26 1.58 0.31 -6.59
N GLN A 27 0.43 0.82 -6.16
CA GLN A 27 -0.88 0.31 -6.58
C GLN A 27 -1.80 1.48 -6.90
N VAL A 28 -2.59 1.33 -7.96
CA VAL A 28 -3.65 2.26 -8.32
C VAL A 28 -4.97 1.52 -8.53
N GLU A 29 -6.05 2.04 -7.97
CA GLU A 29 -7.41 1.59 -8.31
C GLU A 29 -7.82 2.15 -9.67
N LEU A 30 -8.45 1.33 -10.49
CA LEU A 30 -8.78 1.70 -11.86
C LEU A 30 -10.11 2.44 -11.91
N LEU A 31 -10.08 3.60 -12.53
CA LEU A 31 -11.25 4.41 -12.86
C LEU A 31 -11.95 3.82 -14.09
N ARG A 32 -13.27 3.66 -13.98
CA ARG A 32 -14.11 3.20 -15.09
C ARG A 32 -14.18 4.22 -16.22
N GLY A 33 -14.06 3.74 -17.45
CA GLY A 33 -14.39 4.48 -18.65
C GLY A 33 -15.84 4.24 -19.11
N LEU A 34 -16.23 4.89 -20.20
CA LEU A 34 -17.61 4.85 -20.72
C LEU A 34 -18.07 3.44 -21.14
N SER A 35 -17.14 2.57 -21.59
CA SER A 35 -17.47 1.18 -21.93
C SER A 35 -17.25 0.20 -20.78
N GLY A 36 -16.86 0.68 -19.59
CA GLY A 36 -16.55 -0.14 -18.42
C GLY A 36 -17.76 -0.72 -17.71
N GLY A 37 -18.96 -0.13 -17.86
CA GLY A 37 -20.14 -0.60 -17.14
C GLY A 37 -19.94 -0.60 -15.62
N GLU A 38 -20.13 -1.77 -14.99
CA GLU A 38 -19.85 -2.00 -13.56
C GLU A 38 -18.42 -2.47 -13.26
N ALA A 39 -17.52 -2.44 -14.24
CA ALA A 39 -16.17 -2.92 -14.07
C ALA A 39 -15.39 -2.09 -13.04
N PHE A 40 -14.54 -2.80 -12.30
CA PHE A 40 -13.55 -2.21 -11.40
C PHE A 40 -12.28 -3.07 -11.45
N GLY A 41 -11.20 -2.55 -10.90
CA GLY A 41 -9.93 -3.28 -10.87
C GLY A 41 -8.81 -2.46 -10.28
N LYS A 42 -7.61 -3.01 -10.32
CA LYS A 42 -6.39 -2.38 -9.80
C LYS A 42 -5.20 -2.74 -10.68
N ALA A 43 -4.19 -1.88 -10.66
CA ALA A 43 -2.89 -2.18 -11.23
C ALA A 43 -1.80 -2.03 -10.17
N THR A 44 -0.81 -2.92 -10.19
CA THR A 44 0.24 -3.03 -9.18
C THR A 44 1.60 -3.14 -9.84
N ILE A 45 2.57 -2.40 -9.31
CA ILE A 45 3.99 -2.47 -9.64
C ILE A 45 4.72 -3.02 -8.43
N ASN A 46 5.56 -4.03 -8.65
CA ASN A 46 6.46 -4.60 -7.66
C ASN A 46 7.88 -4.59 -8.23
N LEU A 47 8.84 -4.04 -7.50
CA LEU A 47 10.27 -4.23 -7.70
C LEU A 47 10.81 -4.83 -6.40
N VAL A 48 11.36 -6.03 -6.46
CA VAL A 48 11.95 -6.72 -5.31
C VAL A 48 13.34 -7.21 -5.69
N GLY A 49 14.38 -6.56 -5.16
CA GLY A 49 15.75 -6.75 -5.65
C GLY A 49 15.85 -6.50 -7.15
N ALA A 50 16.24 -7.51 -7.93
CA ALA A 50 16.30 -7.44 -9.39
C ALA A 50 14.98 -7.83 -10.09
N THR A 51 14.01 -8.37 -9.34
CA THR A 51 12.75 -8.85 -9.88
C THR A 51 11.77 -7.70 -10.06
N GLN A 52 11.29 -7.51 -11.27
CA GLN A 52 10.30 -6.51 -11.68
C GLN A 52 9.02 -7.23 -12.06
N GLU A 53 7.90 -6.78 -11.52
CA GLU A 53 6.59 -7.31 -11.80
C GLU A 53 5.56 -6.19 -11.97
N PHE A 54 4.68 -6.37 -12.94
CA PHE A 54 3.51 -5.54 -13.20
C PHE A 54 2.27 -6.44 -13.29
N ILE A 55 1.28 -6.15 -12.47
CA ILE A 55 0.01 -6.87 -12.40
C ILE A 55 -1.14 -5.92 -12.73
N PHE A 56 -2.08 -6.37 -13.54
CA PHE A 56 -3.34 -5.67 -13.82
C PHE A 56 -4.50 -6.65 -13.60
N GLU A 57 -5.42 -6.30 -12.71
CA GLU A 57 -6.58 -7.12 -12.36
C GLU A 57 -7.87 -6.33 -12.61
N ALA A 58 -8.82 -6.95 -13.30
CA ALA A 58 -10.12 -6.37 -13.60
C ALA A 58 -11.24 -7.38 -13.36
N TYR A 59 -12.38 -6.86 -12.88
CA TYR A 59 -13.55 -7.63 -12.47
C TYR A 59 -14.83 -6.97 -12.96
N ARG A 60 -15.94 -7.73 -12.99
CA ARG A 60 -17.24 -7.31 -13.54
C ARG A 60 -17.16 -6.76 -14.97
N LEU A 61 -16.20 -7.24 -15.75
CA LEU A 61 -16.14 -7.02 -17.18
C LEU A 61 -17.28 -7.76 -17.89
N ASN A 62 -17.58 -7.37 -19.11
CA ASN A 62 -18.54 -8.11 -19.94
C ASN A 62 -18.01 -9.52 -20.18
N VAL A 63 -18.79 -10.52 -19.79
CA VAL A 63 -18.41 -11.94 -19.85
C VAL A 63 -18.09 -12.33 -21.30
N ARG A 64 -16.95 -12.98 -21.51
CA ARG A 64 -16.43 -13.41 -22.82
C ARG A 64 -16.14 -12.27 -23.82
N ALA A 65 -16.21 -11.00 -23.39
CA ALA A 65 -15.72 -9.91 -24.21
C ALA A 65 -14.19 -9.94 -24.25
N THR A 66 -13.63 -9.47 -25.36
CA THR A 66 -12.19 -9.38 -25.57
C THR A 66 -11.70 -7.96 -25.27
N TYR A 67 -10.53 -7.90 -24.66
CA TYR A 67 -9.89 -6.67 -24.22
C TYR A 67 -8.42 -6.63 -24.65
N LYS A 68 -7.90 -5.41 -24.67
CA LYS A 68 -6.48 -5.13 -24.84
C LYS A 68 -5.98 -4.25 -23.69
N LEU A 69 -4.75 -4.52 -23.26
CA LEU A 69 -4.03 -3.75 -22.25
C LEU A 69 -3.06 -2.81 -22.94
N ILE A 70 -3.18 -1.53 -22.62
CA ILE A 70 -2.30 -0.47 -23.08
C ILE A 70 -1.56 0.09 -21.86
N VAL A 71 -0.24 0.24 -21.97
CA VAL A 71 0.62 0.82 -20.94
C VAL A 71 1.42 1.95 -21.56
N ASP A 72 1.28 3.16 -21.02
CA ASP A 72 1.90 4.39 -21.54
C ASP A 72 1.68 4.58 -23.06
N GLY A 73 0.47 4.28 -23.53
CA GLY A 73 0.10 4.36 -24.95
C GLY A 73 0.55 3.18 -25.83
N ASN A 74 1.31 2.23 -25.28
CA ASN A 74 1.79 1.06 -26.01
C ASN A 74 0.91 -0.17 -25.76
N LEU A 75 0.58 -0.91 -26.81
CA LEU A 75 -0.12 -2.19 -26.69
C LEU A 75 0.79 -3.24 -26.05
N VAL A 76 0.39 -3.77 -24.90
CA VAL A 76 1.16 -4.78 -24.15
C VAL A 76 0.52 -6.16 -24.25
N ALA A 77 -0.81 -6.23 -24.27
CA ALA A 77 -1.54 -7.47 -24.48
C ALA A 77 -2.81 -7.21 -25.28
N SER A 78 -3.22 -8.17 -26.10
CA SER A 78 -4.41 -8.07 -26.96
C SER A 78 -5.20 -9.37 -26.96
N ASN A 79 -6.47 -9.30 -27.36
CA ASN A 79 -7.37 -10.45 -27.50
C ASN A 79 -7.55 -11.25 -26.21
N ALA A 80 -7.41 -10.61 -25.05
CA ALA A 80 -7.59 -11.23 -23.76
C ALA A 80 -9.09 -11.32 -23.44
N SER A 81 -9.60 -12.53 -23.24
CA SER A 81 -11.01 -12.76 -22.97
C SER A 81 -11.31 -12.68 -21.47
N ALA A 82 -12.32 -11.91 -21.09
CA ALA A 82 -12.80 -11.84 -19.72
C ALA A 82 -13.64 -13.08 -19.36
N SER A 83 -12.96 -14.15 -18.96
CA SER A 83 -13.59 -15.38 -18.48
C SER A 83 -14.38 -15.10 -17.21
N PHE A 84 -15.70 -15.35 -17.24
CA PHE A 84 -16.60 -15.05 -16.12
C PHE A 84 -16.57 -13.58 -15.64
N GLY A 85 -16.21 -12.65 -16.53
CA GLY A 85 -16.17 -11.23 -16.23
C GLY A 85 -14.95 -10.80 -15.41
N SER A 86 -13.91 -11.63 -15.32
CA SER A 86 -12.63 -11.26 -14.73
C SER A 86 -11.48 -11.44 -15.71
N LEU A 87 -10.42 -10.66 -15.50
CA LEU A 87 -9.24 -10.68 -16.32
C LEU A 87 -8.02 -10.30 -15.48
N LYS A 88 -6.93 -11.05 -15.62
CA LYS A 88 -5.64 -10.75 -14.96
C LYS A 88 -4.52 -10.79 -16.00
N PHE A 89 -3.68 -9.76 -15.98
CA PHE A 89 -2.38 -9.77 -16.63
C PHE A 89 -1.31 -9.72 -15.54
N ALA A 90 -0.32 -10.60 -15.65
CA ALA A 90 0.83 -10.62 -14.76
C ALA A 90 2.08 -10.75 -15.61
N PHE A 91 2.96 -9.76 -15.53
CA PHE A 91 4.23 -9.72 -16.23
C PHE A 91 5.33 -9.64 -15.20
N SER A 92 6.32 -10.51 -15.30
CA SER A 92 7.48 -10.44 -14.42
C SER A 92 8.75 -10.80 -15.18
N ASN A 93 9.86 -10.15 -14.79
CA ASN A 93 11.16 -10.50 -15.35
C ASN A 93 11.74 -11.82 -14.78
N ALA A 94 11.05 -12.46 -13.83
CA ALA A 94 11.43 -13.76 -13.28
C ALA A 94 11.21 -14.90 -14.28
N GLN A 95 10.26 -14.75 -15.22
CA GLN A 95 9.92 -15.77 -16.23
C GLN A 95 10.47 -15.44 -17.63
N GLY A 96 11.17 -14.33 -17.81
CA GLY A 96 11.70 -13.89 -19.10
C GLY A 96 11.95 -12.39 -19.12
N SER A 97 12.49 -11.83 -20.21
CA SER A 97 12.66 -10.38 -20.29
C SER A 97 11.30 -9.67 -20.43
N LEU A 98 11.08 -8.63 -19.64
CA LEU A 98 9.92 -7.74 -19.82
C LEU A 98 10.03 -6.99 -21.15
N ALA A 99 8.90 -6.87 -21.85
CA ALA A 99 8.81 -6.06 -23.07
C ALA A 99 9.14 -4.59 -22.79
N GLY A 100 9.63 -3.87 -23.80
CA GLY A 100 10.06 -2.47 -23.68
C GLY A 100 9.09 -1.54 -22.92
N PRO A 101 7.76 -1.57 -23.20
CA PRO A 101 6.80 -0.74 -22.47
C PRO A 101 6.66 -1.04 -20.97
N LEU A 102 7.12 -2.21 -20.52
CA LEU A 102 7.08 -2.65 -19.14
C LEU A 102 8.44 -2.62 -18.46
N ASN A 103 9.52 -2.24 -19.16
CA ASN A 103 10.87 -2.28 -18.62
C ASN A 103 11.55 -0.90 -18.63
N PRO A 104 11.82 -0.29 -17.45
CA PRO A 104 11.49 -0.79 -16.12
C PRO A 104 10.03 -0.55 -15.72
N VAL A 105 9.45 -1.43 -14.89
CA VAL A 105 8.05 -1.32 -14.42
C VAL A 105 7.83 -0.07 -13.58
N THR A 106 8.88 0.44 -12.93
CA THR A 106 8.86 1.67 -12.12
C THR A 106 8.67 2.94 -12.92
N ARG A 107 8.71 2.89 -14.26
CA ARG A 107 8.44 4.03 -15.14
C ARG A 107 7.02 4.04 -15.71
N ILE A 108 6.23 3.01 -15.44
CA ILE A 108 4.84 2.94 -15.90
C ILE A 108 4.06 4.09 -15.28
N ARG A 109 3.43 4.93 -16.12
CA ARG A 109 2.65 6.08 -15.66
C ARG A 109 1.17 5.84 -15.77
N ARG A 110 0.73 5.27 -16.90
CA ARG A 110 -0.67 5.13 -17.24
C ARG A 110 -0.94 3.74 -17.77
N VAL A 111 -2.06 3.17 -17.31
CA VAL A 111 -2.55 1.87 -17.73
C VAL A 111 -3.99 2.01 -18.18
N GLU A 112 -4.34 1.32 -19.26
CA GLU A 112 -5.69 1.33 -19.82
C GLU A 112 -6.09 -0.07 -20.25
N LEU A 113 -7.32 -0.45 -19.92
CA LEU A 113 -8.01 -1.57 -20.51
C LEU A 113 -9.02 -1.05 -21.51
N ARG A 114 -8.95 -1.53 -22.75
CA ARG A 114 -9.88 -1.17 -23.81
C ARG A 114 -10.58 -2.40 -24.37
N ASP A 115 -11.82 -2.24 -24.77
CA ASP A 115 -12.59 -3.31 -25.41
C ASP A 115 -12.19 -3.52 -26.88
N SER A 116 -12.85 -4.47 -27.54
CA SER A 116 -12.62 -4.80 -28.96
C SER A 116 -12.94 -3.66 -29.94
N LEU A 117 -13.69 -2.65 -29.51
CA LEU A 117 -14.00 -1.44 -30.28
C LEU A 117 -13.07 -0.28 -29.93
N ASP A 118 -11.98 -0.55 -29.20
CA ASP A 118 -11.01 0.43 -28.71
C ASP A 118 -11.59 1.48 -27.75
N ARG A 119 -12.72 1.17 -27.11
CA ARG A 119 -13.34 2.05 -26.12
C ARG A 119 -12.74 1.78 -24.74
N LEU A 120 -12.51 2.85 -23.99
CA LEU A 120 -11.93 2.76 -22.65
C LEU A 120 -12.87 2.12 -21.65
N ALA A 121 -12.46 0.97 -21.10
CA ALA A 121 -13.17 0.24 -20.06
C ALA A 121 -12.68 0.62 -18.66
N LEU A 122 -11.36 0.59 -18.44
CA LEU A 122 -10.71 0.94 -17.18
C LEU A 122 -9.42 1.72 -17.43
N GLN A 123 -9.06 2.65 -16.56
CA GLN A 123 -7.77 3.34 -16.58
C GLN A 123 -7.23 3.64 -15.19
N GLY A 124 -5.92 3.72 -15.05
CA GLY A 124 -5.26 4.17 -13.83
C GLY A 124 -4.00 4.96 -14.16
N GLU A 125 -3.64 5.88 -13.27
CA GLU A 125 -2.40 6.63 -13.34
C GLU A 125 -1.58 6.40 -12.06
N PHE A 126 -0.35 5.93 -12.23
CA PHE A 126 0.63 5.85 -11.17
C PHE A 126 1.29 7.21 -11.01
N ASP A 127 1.33 7.67 -9.77
CA ASP A 127 2.12 8.84 -9.41
C ASP A 127 3.58 8.42 -9.19
N ILE A 128 4.45 8.85 -10.10
CA ILE A 128 5.88 8.48 -10.10
C ILE A 128 6.65 9.38 -9.13
N ASP A 129 6.13 10.58 -8.83
CA ASP A 129 6.77 11.51 -7.91
C ASP A 129 6.56 11.10 -6.44
N THR A 130 5.74 10.07 -6.20
CA THR A 130 5.51 9.45 -4.89
C THR A 130 5.97 8.00 -4.79
N THR A 131 6.84 7.51 -5.70
CA THR A 131 7.46 6.18 -5.55
C THR A 131 8.41 6.16 -4.35
N SER A 132 7.86 5.95 -3.16
CA SER A 132 8.64 5.76 -1.95
C SER A 132 9.30 4.37 -2.02
N PRO A 133 10.61 4.28 -1.68
CA PRO A 133 11.21 3.05 -1.16
C PRO A 133 10.23 2.28 -0.29
N PHE A 134 9.93 1.02 -0.61
CA PHE A 134 8.94 0.24 0.11
C PHE A 134 9.49 -1.14 0.50
N PRO A 135 9.94 -1.32 1.75
CA PRO A 135 10.56 -2.56 2.18
C PRO A 135 9.54 -3.71 2.27
N ARG A 136 10.01 -4.93 2.02
CA ARG A 136 9.24 -6.20 2.04
C ARG A 136 8.45 -6.43 3.34
N ALA A 137 8.98 -5.92 4.44
CA ALA A 137 8.27 -5.69 5.67
C ALA A 137 8.64 -4.30 6.17
N PHE A 138 7.64 -3.53 6.58
CA PHE A 138 7.83 -2.23 7.19
C PHE A 138 7.15 -2.26 8.54
N GLU A 139 7.83 -1.84 9.58
CA GLU A 139 7.19 -1.54 10.85
C GLU A 139 7.74 -0.23 11.36
N LYS A 140 6.83 0.61 11.84
CA LYS A 140 7.16 1.90 12.39
C LYS A 140 6.26 2.16 13.56
N GLU A 141 6.84 2.78 14.57
CA GLU A 141 6.14 3.08 15.81
C GLU A 141 6.22 4.57 16.10
N ALA A 142 5.12 5.12 16.60
CA ALA A 142 5.05 6.43 17.22
C ALA A 142 4.59 6.25 18.66
N ARG A 143 5.36 6.81 19.60
CA ARG A 143 4.89 6.97 20.97
C ARG A 143 3.82 8.07 20.99
N LEU A 144 2.69 7.78 21.61
CA LEU A 144 1.65 8.78 21.86
C LEU A 144 1.88 9.37 23.25
N ALA A 145 2.15 10.66 23.32
CA ALA A 145 2.39 11.39 24.56
C ALA A 145 1.14 12.20 24.95
N SER A 146 0.92 12.33 26.26
CA SER A 146 -0.10 13.21 26.80
C SER A 146 0.13 14.66 26.38
N THR A 147 -0.96 15.33 26.01
CA THR A 147 -0.99 16.79 25.78
C THR A 147 -1.12 17.60 27.06
N GLY A 148 -1.14 16.95 28.22
CA GLY A 148 -1.38 17.56 29.54
C GLY A 148 -2.84 17.50 29.98
N ALA A 149 -3.76 16.99 29.14
CA ALA A 149 -5.15 16.78 29.54
C ALA A 149 -5.27 15.68 30.61
N PHE A 150 -4.50 14.59 30.47
CA PHE A 150 -4.37 13.51 31.45
C PHE A 150 -2.89 13.14 31.56
N GLU A 151 -2.19 13.57 32.61
CA GLU A 151 -0.73 13.40 32.71
C GLU A 151 -0.29 11.93 32.72
N GLN A 152 -1.13 11.04 33.25
CA GLN A 152 -0.88 9.60 33.27
C GLN A 152 -1.16 8.90 31.93
N ALA A 153 -1.81 9.57 30.98
CA ALA A 153 -2.20 8.94 29.73
C ALA A 153 -1.00 8.75 28.81
N GLY A 154 -0.96 7.59 28.17
CA GLY A 154 0.10 7.22 27.24
C GLY A 154 -0.43 6.31 26.16
N GLY A 155 0.38 6.07 25.15
CA GLY A 155 0.01 5.14 24.11
C GLY A 155 1.07 4.95 23.06
N ARG A 156 0.64 4.26 22.02
CA ARG A 156 1.48 3.81 20.93
C ARG A 156 0.65 3.66 19.67
N ALA A 157 1.20 4.09 18.55
CA ALA A 157 0.68 3.78 17.25
C ALA A 157 1.74 3.01 16.46
N THR A 158 1.34 1.91 15.84
CA THR A 158 2.19 1.08 15.02
C THR A 158 1.60 1.02 13.62
N ILE A 159 2.42 1.37 12.63
CA ILE A 159 2.16 1.10 11.22
C ILE A 159 2.96 -0.12 10.84
N ARG A 160 2.30 -1.08 10.19
CA ARG A 160 2.97 -2.25 9.67
C ARG A 160 2.54 -2.55 8.25
N VAL A 161 3.49 -3.04 7.48
CA VAL A 161 3.23 -3.62 6.17
C VAL A 161 3.89 -4.96 6.13
N GLU A 162 3.10 -5.98 5.86
CA GLU A 162 3.55 -7.37 5.82
C GLU A 162 3.19 -8.00 4.48
N SER A 163 4.15 -8.66 3.85
CA SER A 163 3.86 -9.54 2.72
C SER A 163 3.25 -10.83 3.26
N ILE A 164 1.97 -11.03 2.99
CA ILE A 164 1.25 -12.24 3.39
C ILE A 164 1.50 -13.36 2.37
N ARG A 165 1.56 -13.01 1.08
CA ARG A 165 1.96 -13.87 -0.05
C ARG A 165 2.74 -13.04 -1.08
N GLU A 166 3.29 -13.66 -2.12
CA GLU A 166 4.11 -12.97 -3.14
C GLU A 166 3.36 -11.80 -3.81
N ASP A 167 2.05 -11.94 -4.02
CA ASP A 167 1.17 -10.97 -4.69
C ASP A 167 0.23 -10.22 -3.73
N PHE A 168 0.29 -10.53 -2.42
CA PHE A 168 -0.64 -9.99 -1.43
C PHE A 168 0.09 -9.42 -0.22
N ARG A 169 -0.10 -8.13 0.00
CA ARG A 169 0.42 -7.39 1.15
C ARG A 169 -0.72 -6.86 1.99
N ARG A 170 -0.53 -6.91 3.30
CA ARG A 170 -1.42 -6.29 4.27
C ARG A 170 -0.75 -5.05 4.84
N GLU A 171 -1.45 -3.94 4.76
CA GLU A 171 -1.13 -2.73 5.50
C GLU A 171 -1.99 -2.70 6.76
N SER A 172 -1.40 -2.33 7.89
CA SER A 172 -2.11 -2.20 9.15
C SER A 172 -1.71 -0.95 9.92
N LEU A 173 -2.70 -0.38 10.60
CA LEU A 173 -2.54 0.68 11.59
C LEU A 173 -3.13 0.18 12.91
N LEU A 174 -2.29 0.09 13.93
CA LEU A 174 -2.69 -0.24 15.28
C LEU A 174 -2.49 0.98 16.18
N VAL A 175 -3.53 1.42 16.86
CA VAL A 175 -3.46 2.50 17.85
C VAL A 175 -3.90 1.94 19.19
N SER A 176 -3.06 2.09 20.21
CA SER A 176 -3.34 1.70 21.59
C SER A 176 -3.08 2.87 22.53
N ALA A 177 -4.01 3.11 23.45
CA ALA A 177 -3.94 4.18 24.43
C ALA A 177 -4.40 3.67 25.80
N GLU A 178 -3.76 4.16 26.86
CA GLU A 178 -4.02 3.80 28.24
C GLU A 178 -4.00 5.03 29.15
N GLY A 179 -4.49 4.89 30.39
CA GLY A 179 -4.60 6.00 31.33
C GLY A 179 -5.70 7.00 30.97
N LEU A 180 -6.62 6.62 30.07
CA LEU A 180 -7.79 7.40 29.69
C LEU A 180 -8.88 7.30 30.77
N ILE A 181 -9.91 8.16 30.67
CA ILE A 181 -11.08 8.04 31.54
C ILE A 181 -11.96 6.90 31.03
N SER A 182 -12.31 5.97 31.92
CA SER A 182 -13.20 4.84 31.60
C SER A 182 -14.58 5.31 31.13
N ASP A 183 -15.16 4.51 30.24
CA ASP A 183 -16.53 4.62 29.72
C ASP A 183 -16.82 5.95 28.99
N ILE A 184 -15.77 6.63 28.54
CA ILE A 184 -15.83 7.80 27.66
C ILE A 184 -15.42 7.42 26.24
N SER A 185 -16.06 8.04 25.26
CA SER A 185 -15.71 7.90 23.85
C SER A 185 -14.54 8.79 23.47
N TYR A 186 -13.63 8.25 22.68
CA TYR A 186 -12.47 8.91 22.12
C TYR A 186 -12.45 8.75 20.61
N ARG A 187 -11.98 9.76 19.90
CA ARG A 187 -11.76 9.71 18.45
C ARG A 187 -10.32 9.40 18.16
N VAL A 188 -10.08 8.44 17.27
CA VAL A 188 -8.75 8.25 16.66
C VAL A 188 -8.71 9.11 15.41
N VAL A 189 -7.71 10.00 15.34
CA VAL A 189 -7.49 10.92 14.24
C VAL A 189 -6.13 10.64 13.61
N VAL A 190 -6.11 10.47 12.30
CA VAL A 190 -4.91 10.13 11.52
C VAL A 190 -4.73 11.22 10.47
N ASP A 191 -3.62 11.95 10.52
CA ASP A 191 -3.33 13.08 9.62
C ASP A 191 -4.51 14.08 9.48
N GLY A 192 -5.24 14.31 10.57
CA GLY A 192 -6.38 15.23 10.62
C GLY A 192 -7.74 14.60 10.23
N VAL A 193 -7.77 13.34 9.80
CA VAL A 193 -9.00 12.61 9.47
C VAL A 193 -9.45 11.76 10.67
N VAL A 194 -10.71 11.88 11.09
CA VAL A 194 -11.30 10.99 12.10
C VAL A 194 -11.54 9.63 11.46
N VAL A 195 -10.89 8.58 11.99
CA VAL A 195 -10.98 7.22 11.44
C VAL A 195 -11.92 6.33 12.23
N GLU A 196 -12.04 6.58 13.53
CA GLU A 196 -12.90 5.81 14.42
C GLU A 196 -13.28 6.59 15.67
N THR A 197 -14.43 6.28 16.25
CA THR A 197 -14.79 6.65 17.61
C THR A 197 -14.95 5.39 18.45
N VAL A 198 -14.18 5.29 19.53
CA VAL A 198 -14.07 4.08 20.37
C VAL A 198 -14.24 4.46 21.83
N MET A 199 -14.99 3.64 22.57
CA MET A 199 -15.17 3.82 24.01
C MET A 199 -14.00 3.22 24.78
N ALA A 200 -13.38 4.00 25.67
CA ALA A 200 -12.33 3.53 26.55
C ALA A 200 -12.90 2.58 27.59
N ARG A 201 -12.50 1.31 27.57
CA ARG A 201 -12.90 0.33 28.57
C ARG A 201 -11.79 0.21 29.60
N PHE A 202 -12.10 0.46 30.87
CA PHE A 202 -11.11 0.47 31.96
C PHE A 202 -9.91 1.40 31.67
N GLY A 203 -10.17 2.56 31.08
CA GLY A 203 -9.16 3.54 30.70
C GLY A 203 -8.25 3.12 29.54
N PHE A 204 -8.62 2.07 28.80
CA PHE A 204 -7.87 1.55 27.66
C PHE A 204 -8.66 1.64 26.36
N VAL A 205 -7.96 1.99 25.27
CA VAL A 205 -8.47 2.01 23.90
C VAL A 205 -7.51 1.23 23.01
N ARG A 206 -8.06 0.43 22.10
CA ARG A 206 -7.33 -0.19 21.00
C ARG A 206 -8.17 -0.16 19.73
N ALA A 207 -7.60 0.41 18.67
CA ALA A 207 -8.17 0.42 17.32
C ALA A 207 -7.17 -0.26 16.37
N HIS A 208 -7.63 -1.19 15.54
CA HIS A 208 -6.75 -1.96 14.67
C HIS A 208 -7.37 -2.07 13.29
N PHE A 209 -6.77 -1.38 12.32
CA PHE A 209 -7.24 -1.33 10.95
C PHE A 209 -6.33 -2.15 10.05
N THR A 210 -6.91 -2.93 9.14
CA THR A 210 -6.15 -3.65 8.10
C THR A 210 -6.71 -3.38 6.72
N SER A 211 -5.85 -3.36 5.69
CA SER A 211 -6.24 -3.14 4.29
C SER A 211 -7.17 -4.22 3.72
N ASP A 212 -7.29 -5.34 4.41
CA ASP A 212 -8.03 -6.54 4.00
C ASP A 212 -9.16 -6.93 4.98
N ASP A 213 -9.49 -6.06 5.93
CA ASP A 213 -10.52 -6.26 6.96
C ASP A 213 -10.29 -7.46 7.90
N SER A 214 -9.11 -8.08 7.87
CA SER A 214 -8.77 -9.20 8.77
C SER A 214 -8.76 -8.84 10.27
N SER A 215 -8.69 -7.55 10.63
CA SER A 215 -8.86 -7.10 12.01
C SER A 215 -10.33 -6.84 12.41
N GLY A 216 -11.28 -6.96 11.48
CA GLY A 216 -12.68 -6.56 11.64
C GLY A 216 -12.91 -5.05 11.50
N GLN A 217 -11.88 -4.29 11.15
CA GLN A 217 -11.97 -2.88 10.81
C GLN A 217 -11.11 -2.61 9.57
N LEU A 218 -11.76 -2.13 8.51
CA LEU A 218 -11.08 -1.80 7.27
C LEU A 218 -10.26 -0.51 7.41
N LEU A 219 -9.01 -0.55 6.94
CA LEU A 219 -8.18 0.63 6.82
C LEU A 219 -8.73 1.56 5.71
N PRO A 220 -9.09 2.82 6.05
CA PRO A 220 -9.61 3.76 5.06
C PRO A 220 -8.65 4.01 3.90
N LEU A 221 -9.18 4.07 2.68
CA LEU A 221 -8.39 4.27 1.45
C LEU A 221 -7.55 5.55 1.47
N LEU A 222 -8.07 6.62 2.09
CA LEU A 222 -7.38 7.91 2.21
C LEU A 222 -6.08 7.84 3.04
N LEU A 223 -5.90 6.79 3.85
CA LEU A 223 -4.72 6.58 4.68
C LEU A 223 -3.73 5.61 4.04
N ARG A 224 -4.02 5.14 2.82
CA ARG A 224 -3.16 4.25 2.07
C ARG A 224 -2.31 5.06 1.08
N PRO A 225 -0.99 4.80 1.01
CA PRO A 225 -0.27 3.78 1.76
C PRO A 225 0.02 4.22 3.21
N VAL A 226 -0.07 3.29 4.18
CA VAL A 226 0.09 3.58 5.61
C VAL A 226 1.44 4.18 5.97
N VAL A 227 2.46 3.92 5.16
CA VAL A 227 3.83 4.45 5.37
C VAL A 227 3.91 5.98 5.26
N ASN A 228 2.90 6.60 4.64
CA ASN A 228 2.79 8.05 4.49
C ASN A 228 2.10 8.71 5.67
N ILE A 229 1.55 7.94 6.61
CA ILE A 229 0.93 8.48 7.83
C ILE A 229 1.99 9.17 8.68
N LYS A 230 1.73 10.42 9.05
CA LYS A 230 2.70 11.26 9.78
C LYS A 230 2.33 11.40 11.24
N ARG A 231 1.04 11.54 11.54
CA ARG A 231 0.56 11.97 12.85
C ARG A 231 -0.69 11.21 13.26
N ILE A 232 -0.72 10.86 14.54
CA ILE A 232 -1.86 10.23 15.22
C ILE A 232 -2.25 11.08 16.40
N GLU A 233 -3.56 11.24 16.58
CA GLU A 233 -4.15 11.85 17.77
C GLU A 233 -5.24 10.96 18.34
N VAL A 234 -5.36 10.98 19.66
CA VAL A 234 -6.53 10.48 20.37
C VAL A 234 -7.20 11.69 21.00
N GLN A 235 -8.43 11.98 20.59
CA GLN A 235 -9.19 13.15 21.04
C GLN A 235 -10.36 12.73 21.93
N ASP A 236 -10.71 13.51 22.96
CA ASP A 236 -12.00 13.31 23.67
C ASP A 236 -13.13 13.59 22.67
N ALA A 237 -14.05 12.62 22.50
CA ALA A 237 -15.06 12.70 21.45
C ALA A 237 -16.11 13.81 21.67
N ARG A 238 -16.21 14.35 22.89
CA ARG A 238 -17.16 15.42 23.27
C ARG A 238 -16.55 16.80 23.03
N SER A 239 -15.31 17.01 23.46
CA SER A 239 -14.65 18.32 23.35
C SER A 239 -13.85 18.48 22.05
N GLY A 240 -13.46 17.37 21.40
CA GLY A 240 -12.54 17.38 20.26
C GLY A 240 -11.09 17.71 20.65
N GLN A 241 -10.80 17.87 21.95
CA GLN A 241 -9.46 18.16 22.44
C GLN A 241 -8.57 16.94 22.29
N ALA A 242 -7.38 17.12 21.70
CA ALA A 242 -6.35 16.09 21.66
C ALA A 242 -5.84 15.80 23.07
N VAL A 243 -5.92 14.53 23.45
CA VAL A 243 -5.48 13.99 24.74
C VAL A 243 -4.13 13.31 24.61
N LEU A 244 -3.94 12.56 23.52
CA LEU A 244 -2.66 11.98 23.15
C LEU A 244 -2.29 12.39 21.73
N VAL A 245 -1.01 12.66 21.49
CA VAL A 245 -0.47 12.96 20.17
C VAL A 245 0.84 12.21 19.97
N GLY A 246 1.05 11.66 18.78
CA GLY A 246 2.35 11.13 18.37
C GLY A 246 2.61 11.38 16.90
N ASN A 247 3.89 11.58 16.58
CA ASN A 247 4.37 11.70 15.22
C ASN A 247 5.24 10.49 14.91
N PHE A 248 5.03 9.92 13.73
CA PHE A 248 5.88 8.89 13.20
C PHE A 248 7.21 9.51 12.75
N PRO A 249 8.38 8.92 13.08
CA PRO A 249 9.68 9.47 12.67
C PRO A 249 9.77 9.62 11.15
N LEU A 250 10.42 10.62 10.58
CA LEU A 250 10.50 10.69 9.11
C LEU A 250 11.17 9.42 8.55
N ASN A 251 10.66 8.90 7.44
CA ASN A 251 11.31 7.76 6.78
C ASN A 251 12.72 8.22 6.37
N PRO A 252 13.80 7.47 6.68
CA PRO A 252 15.12 7.84 6.22
C PRO A 252 15.12 7.85 4.68
N MET A 253 15.44 9.00 4.09
CA MET A 253 15.59 9.19 2.64
C MET A 253 16.76 8.37 2.10
#